data_AF-A0A939Y8S4-F1
#
_entry.id   AF-A0A939Y8S4-F1
#
_cell.length_a   1.000
_cell.length_b   1.000
_cell.length_c   1.000
_cell.angle_alpha   90.00
_cell.angle_beta   90.00
_cell.angle_gamma   90.00
#
_symmetry.space_group_name_H-M   'P 1'
#
loop_
_entity.id
_entity.type
_entity.pdbx_description
1 polymer ?
#
loop_
_entity_poly.entity_id
_entity_poly.type
_entity_poly.pdbx_seq_one_letter_code
_entity_poly.pdbx_strand_id
1 'polypeptide(L)'
;MQQKAEKHMGYRGSRKNYRWAGTYHITINVMERKFQPLGRITGDASKPDGDPLAPKVHLSEIGKMVEQELLNSIRTHYPMVEVQDYVIMPDHLHFIVVVHRDIISSNGRETHLGQVIAGFKKGCNRRYWELTGQPAQTWQGEPAPACKPSPPTLLAVHPQESPTSLSAVSPSSLPTVHPQSTKVPSSGTTGRPPLFDYGYVDVMPLKEGQLEQQREYIRNNPRYRLMRKNNPKWLKPQRASVRTALTLPALMGYLQRECSPYQFNADTWKELQKRLLTDGTAIICDSYGNTQLLNGTLLPVVCHRKDASQFEVHKARCLSAAASGAVLVSARIAKGERDIIDTAINQGYPVVTIEDNGFPTIFHPSERRTDLCSNNKLLIVTPWRYAYRRVNETITVAECKTMNCIVQSICRTKDSWWENKER
;
A
#
# COMPACT_ATOMS: atom_id res chain seq x y z
N MET A 1 -3.71 13.96 -16.45
CA MET A 1 -3.72 12.49 -16.27
C MET A 1 -2.54 12.14 -15.38
N GLN A 2 -2.77 11.75 -14.14
CA GLN A 2 -1.73 11.38 -13.18
C GLN A 2 -2.04 9.94 -12.77
N GLN A 3 -1.22 8.99 -13.21
CA GLN A 3 -1.35 7.59 -12.86
C GLN A 3 -1.18 7.44 -11.34
N LYS A 4 -2.26 7.10 -10.63
CA LYS A 4 -2.18 6.54 -9.27
C LYS A 4 -1.47 5.19 -9.41
N ALA A 5 -0.16 5.16 -9.14
CA ALA A 5 0.58 3.92 -8.98
C ALA A 5 0.25 3.36 -7.58
N GLU A 6 -0.77 2.51 -7.50
CA GLU A 6 -1.03 1.72 -6.31
C GLU A 6 0.09 0.70 -6.12
N LYS A 7 0.90 0.89 -5.07
CA LYS A 7 1.98 -0.03 -4.65
C LYS A 7 1.38 -1.39 -4.26
N HIS A 8 1.27 -2.30 -5.24
CA HIS A 8 1.03 -3.71 -4.98
C HIS A 8 2.38 -4.42 -4.79
N MET A 9 2.67 -4.84 -3.56
CA MET A 9 3.73 -5.82 -3.28
C MET A 9 3.28 -7.19 -3.84
N GLY A 10 3.49 -7.39 -5.14
CA GLY A 10 3.24 -8.66 -5.82
C GLY A 10 4.49 -9.55 -5.79
N TYR A 11 4.34 -10.78 -5.33
CA TYR A 11 5.35 -11.83 -5.55
C TYR A 11 5.32 -12.31 -7.01
N ARG A 12 6.52 -12.52 -7.56
CA ARG A 12 6.95 -13.22 -8.79
C ARG A 12 5.84 -13.57 -9.82
N GLY A 13 5.82 -12.82 -10.93
CA GLY A 13 5.05 -13.20 -12.13
C GLY A 13 5.87 -14.13 -13.04
N SER A 14 5.27 -15.23 -13.50
CA SER A 14 5.89 -16.30 -14.31
C SER A 14 6.39 -15.90 -15.71
N ARG A 15 6.35 -14.60 -16.07
CA ARG A 15 6.80 -14.06 -17.36
C ARG A 15 7.94 -13.03 -17.27
N LYS A 16 8.55 -12.83 -16.09
CA LYS A 16 9.60 -11.81 -15.93
C LYS A 16 11.00 -12.42 -16.12
N ASN A 17 11.71 -11.96 -17.16
CA ASN A 17 13.07 -12.42 -17.47
C ASN A 17 14.09 -11.62 -16.64
N TYR A 18 14.38 -12.08 -15.42
CA TYR A 18 15.35 -11.49 -14.46
C TYR A 18 16.82 -11.68 -14.86
N ARG A 19 17.05 -11.84 -16.17
CA ARG A 19 18.35 -12.01 -16.81
C ARG A 19 18.92 -10.67 -17.29
N TRP A 20 18.04 -9.71 -17.58
CA TRP A 20 18.39 -8.48 -18.26
C TRP A 20 18.96 -7.41 -17.33
N ALA A 21 19.81 -6.58 -17.93
CA ALA A 21 20.26 -5.31 -17.35
C ALA A 21 19.06 -4.47 -16.89
N GLY A 22 19.20 -3.81 -15.73
CA GLY A 22 18.13 -3.02 -15.15
C GLY A 22 18.34 -2.68 -13.68
N THR A 23 17.44 -1.85 -13.16
CA THR A 23 17.44 -1.45 -11.75
C THR A 23 16.32 -2.17 -10.99
N TYR A 24 16.67 -2.75 -9.84
CA TYR A 24 15.80 -3.60 -9.03
C TYR A 24 15.77 -3.09 -7.59
N HIS A 25 14.57 -2.89 -7.04
CA HIS A 25 14.40 -2.67 -5.62
C HIS A 25 14.11 -4.01 -4.94
N ILE A 26 14.98 -4.42 -4.03
CA ILE A 26 14.92 -5.69 -3.32
C ILE A 26 14.58 -5.46 -1.85
N THR A 27 13.66 -6.27 -1.31
CA THR A 27 13.35 -6.34 0.13
C THR A 27 13.53 -7.77 0.63
N ILE A 28 14.38 -7.96 1.64
CA ILE A 28 14.61 -9.25 2.29
C ILE A 28 14.22 -9.13 3.76
N ASN A 29 13.39 -10.04 4.25
CA ASN A 29 12.94 -10.05 5.64
C ASN A 29 13.74 -11.07 6.46
N VAL A 30 13.96 -10.76 7.74
CA VAL A 30 14.42 -11.72 8.74
C VAL A 30 13.29 -12.73 9.00
N MET A 31 13.63 -14.01 9.23
CA MET A 31 12.65 -15.07 9.46
C MET A 31 11.78 -14.76 10.69
N GLU A 32 12.42 -14.51 11.83
CA GLU A 32 11.73 -14.20 13.08
C GLU A 32 11.80 -12.70 13.39
N ARG A 33 11.03 -11.91 12.64
CA ARG A 33 11.03 -10.42 12.66
C ARG A 33 10.91 -9.81 14.04
N LYS A 34 10.24 -10.49 14.98
CA LYS A 34 10.07 -10.01 16.36
C LYS A 34 11.40 -9.84 17.11
N PHE A 35 12.43 -10.62 16.77
CA PHE A 35 13.73 -10.57 17.46
C PHE A 35 14.59 -9.40 17.01
N GLN A 36 14.26 -8.74 15.89
CA GLN A 36 14.98 -7.56 15.41
C GLN A 36 16.52 -7.69 15.45
N PRO A 37 17.09 -8.80 14.91
CA PRO A 37 18.48 -9.14 15.17
C PRO A 37 19.47 -8.21 14.50
N LEU A 38 19.05 -7.39 13.52
CA LEU A 38 19.94 -6.57 12.72
C LEU A 38 20.26 -5.21 13.38
N GLY A 39 19.52 -4.81 14.41
CA GLY A 39 19.80 -3.55 15.11
C GLY A 39 18.58 -2.92 15.74
N ARG A 40 18.64 -1.60 15.96
CA ARG A 40 17.55 -0.80 16.53
C ARG A 40 17.47 0.58 15.89
N ILE A 41 16.29 1.16 15.85
CA ILE A 41 16.07 2.54 15.38
C ILE A 41 16.06 3.47 16.59
N THR A 42 16.76 4.59 16.47
CA THR A 42 16.80 5.67 17.48
C THR A 42 16.63 7.03 16.81
N GLY A 43 16.61 8.11 17.60
CA GLY A 43 16.41 9.49 17.14
C GLY A 43 14.98 9.96 17.36
N ASP A 44 14.65 11.09 16.76
CA ASP A 44 13.36 11.76 16.81
C ASP A 44 12.83 11.98 15.39
N ALA A 45 11.63 11.45 15.12
CA ALA A 45 11.00 11.50 13.81
C ALA A 45 10.67 12.93 13.33
N SER A 46 10.57 13.89 14.25
CA SER A 46 10.30 15.30 13.92
C SER A 46 11.52 16.04 13.38
N LYS A 47 12.73 15.48 13.56
CA LYS A 47 13.97 16.14 13.17
C LYS A 47 14.26 15.95 11.67
N PRO A 48 14.72 17.01 10.97
CA PRO A 48 15.08 16.93 9.56
C PRO A 48 16.31 16.06 9.34
N ASP A 49 16.57 15.68 8.09
CA ASP A 49 17.80 14.96 7.74
C ASP A 49 19.03 15.82 8.05
N GLY A 50 20.12 15.17 8.50
CA GLY A 50 21.36 15.83 8.91
C GLY A 50 21.39 16.32 10.36
N ASP A 51 20.25 16.38 11.05
CA ASP A 51 20.22 16.66 12.49
C ASP A 51 20.86 15.51 13.29
N PRO A 52 21.68 15.76 14.33
CA PRO A 52 22.28 14.71 15.16
C PRO A 52 21.26 13.73 15.78
N LEU A 53 20.05 14.22 16.03
CA LEU A 53 18.91 13.49 16.57
C LEU A 53 17.97 12.95 15.48
N ALA A 54 18.30 13.11 14.18
CA ALA A 54 17.52 12.55 13.09
C ALA A 54 17.38 11.01 13.23
N PRO A 55 16.28 10.42 12.73
CA PRO A 55 16.07 8.98 12.83
C PRO A 55 17.18 8.19 12.14
N LYS A 56 17.78 7.25 12.85
CA LYS A 56 18.88 6.41 12.34
C LYS A 56 18.79 4.99 12.86
N VAL A 57 19.29 4.06 12.05
CA VAL A 57 19.47 2.66 12.48
C VAL A 57 20.85 2.50 13.10
N HIS A 58 20.90 1.98 14.32
CA HIS A 58 22.12 1.45 14.92
C HIS A 58 22.17 -0.04 14.68
N LEU A 59 23.10 -0.47 13.82
CA LEU A 59 23.29 -1.87 13.49
C LEU A 59 23.86 -2.64 14.70
N SER A 60 23.34 -3.84 14.91
CA SER A 60 23.95 -4.84 15.79
C SER A 60 25.20 -5.43 15.11
N GLU A 61 25.93 -6.30 15.80
CA GLU A 61 27.02 -7.07 15.18
C GLU A 61 26.53 -7.93 14.01
N ILE A 62 25.32 -8.51 14.11
CA ILE A 62 24.69 -9.24 13.00
C ILE A 62 24.34 -8.27 11.86
N GLY A 63 23.83 -7.08 12.16
CA GLY A 63 23.52 -6.05 11.16
C GLY A 63 24.76 -5.58 10.40
N LYS A 64 25.86 -5.29 11.10
CA LYS A 64 27.16 -4.92 10.51
C LYS A 64 27.70 -6.04 9.63
N MET A 65 27.57 -7.29 10.05
CA MET A 65 27.96 -8.45 9.24
C MET A 65 27.14 -8.52 7.94
N VAL A 66 25.82 -8.33 8.02
CA VAL A 66 24.95 -8.32 6.83
C VAL A 66 25.31 -7.16 5.89
N GLU A 67 25.63 -5.99 6.44
CA GLU A 67 26.10 -4.83 5.66
C GLU A 67 27.40 -5.14 4.90
N GLN A 68 28.36 -5.76 5.57
CA GLN A 68 29.62 -6.17 4.95
C GLN A 68 29.42 -7.18 3.83
N GLU A 69 28.57 -8.20 4.02
CA GLU A 69 28.23 -9.17 2.97
C GLU A 69 27.48 -8.49 1.80
N LEU A 70 26.63 -7.50 2.07
CA LEU A 70 25.85 -6.79 1.06
C LEU A 70 26.78 -5.97 0.14
N LEU A 71 27.71 -5.24 0.73
CA LEU A 71 28.62 -4.34 0.01
C LEU A 71 29.75 -5.09 -0.71
N ASN A 72 30.26 -6.18 -0.11
CA ASN A 72 31.46 -6.85 -0.61
C ASN A 72 31.14 -8.11 -1.42
N SER A 73 30.30 -9.00 -0.90
CA SER A 73 30.16 -10.35 -1.46
C SER A 73 29.43 -10.33 -2.81
N ILE A 74 28.40 -9.49 -2.97
CA ILE A 74 27.66 -9.42 -4.24
C ILE A 74 28.59 -8.97 -5.38
N ARG A 75 29.26 -7.83 -5.23
CA ARG A 75 30.15 -7.27 -6.25
C ARG A 75 31.35 -8.17 -6.56
N THR A 76 31.90 -8.84 -5.54
CA THR A 76 33.03 -9.75 -5.70
C THR A 76 32.67 -10.96 -6.57
N HIS A 77 31.48 -11.56 -6.36
CA HIS A 77 31.05 -12.73 -7.13
C HIS A 77 30.39 -12.36 -8.46
N TYR A 78 29.80 -11.16 -8.55
CA TYR A 78 29.08 -10.68 -9.71
C TYR A 78 29.46 -9.22 -10.02
N PRO A 79 30.60 -8.98 -10.70
CA PRO A 79 31.10 -7.61 -10.95
C PRO A 79 30.17 -6.71 -11.78
N MET A 80 29.21 -7.30 -12.50
CA MET A 80 28.17 -6.58 -13.25
C MET A 80 26.98 -6.12 -12.40
N VAL A 81 26.95 -6.50 -11.11
CA VAL A 81 25.87 -6.20 -10.17
C VAL A 81 26.37 -5.20 -9.14
N GLU A 82 25.75 -4.04 -9.10
CA GLU A 82 26.10 -2.93 -8.22
C GLU A 82 24.98 -2.65 -7.23
N VAL A 83 25.30 -2.53 -5.95
CA VAL A 83 24.36 -2.04 -4.93
C VAL A 83 24.54 -0.52 -4.83
N GLN A 84 23.50 0.25 -5.15
CA GLN A 84 23.58 1.72 -5.17
C GLN A 84 23.13 2.38 -3.86
N ASP A 85 21.97 1.98 -3.34
CA ASP A 85 21.40 2.54 -2.11
C ASP A 85 20.84 1.39 -1.27
N TYR A 86 20.93 1.50 0.05
CA TYR A 86 20.37 0.50 0.94
C TYR A 86 20.01 1.07 2.32
N VAL A 87 19.14 0.35 3.02
CA VAL A 87 18.91 0.51 4.46
C VAL A 87 18.72 -0.87 5.07
N ILE A 88 19.47 -1.15 6.13
CA ILE A 88 19.27 -2.33 6.97
C ILE A 88 18.42 -1.90 8.14
N MET A 89 17.17 -2.35 8.16
CA MET A 89 16.23 -2.14 9.25
C MET A 89 16.40 -3.25 10.29
N PRO A 90 15.89 -3.09 11.53
CA PRO A 90 16.04 -4.09 12.59
C PRO A 90 15.60 -5.52 12.21
N ASP A 91 14.57 -5.66 11.37
CA ASP A 91 13.91 -6.92 11.01
C ASP A 91 13.87 -7.22 9.50
N HIS A 92 14.45 -6.37 8.66
CA HIS A 92 14.49 -6.53 7.20
C HIS A 92 15.53 -5.60 6.58
N LEU A 93 15.81 -5.73 5.30
CA LEU A 93 16.62 -4.78 4.54
C LEU A 93 15.97 -4.43 3.22
N HIS A 94 16.17 -3.19 2.79
CA HIS A 94 15.84 -2.70 1.46
C HIS A 94 17.12 -2.26 0.76
N PHE A 95 17.26 -2.58 -0.52
CA PHE A 95 18.39 -2.11 -1.32
C PHE A 95 18.05 -2.04 -2.81
N ILE A 96 18.69 -1.11 -3.50
CA ILE A 96 18.63 -0.93 -4.94
C ILE A 96 19.85 -1.58 -5.57
N VAL A 97 19.60 -2.44 -6.54
CA VAL A 97 20.62 -3.12 -7.33
C VAL A 97 20.52 -2.68 -8.78
N VAL A 98 21.64 -2.29 -9.37
CA VAL A 98 21.78 -2.05 -10.81
C VAL A 98 22.56 -3.19 -11.43
N VAL A 99 21.95 -3.83 -12.41
CA VAL A 99 22.56 -4.88 -13.22
C VAL A 99 22.93 -4.24 -14.55
N HIS A 100 24.23 -4.10 -14.83
CA HIS A 100 24.73 -3.36 -16.01
C HIS A 100 24.68 -4.17 -17.30
N ARG A 101 24.73 -5.49 -17.18
CA ARG A 101 24.71 -6.48 -18.28
C ARG A 101 24.27 -7.83 -17.72
N ASP A 102 24.04 -8.79 -18.62
CA ASP A 102 23.60 -10.13 -18.22
C ASP A 102 24.50 -10.74 -17.13
N ILE A 103 23.86 -11.37 -16.16
CA ILE A 103 24.54 -11.87 -14.96
C ILE A 103 25.23 -13.18 -15.28
N ILE A 104 26.56 -13.21 -15.13
CA ILE A 104 27.40 -14.37 -15.39
C ILE A 104 28.00 -14.83 -14.06
N SER A 105 27.86 -16.11 -13.72
CA SER A 105 28.48 -16.69 -12.52
C SER A 105 29.97 -16.99 -12.73
N SER A 106 30.69 -17.24 -11.64
CA SER A 106 32.14 -17.50 -11.65
C SER A 106 32.59 -18.67 -12.55
N ASN A 107 31.70 -19.60 -12.87
CA ASN A 107 31.96 -20.71 -13.80
C ASN A 107 31.62 -20.37 -15.27
N GLY A 108 31.39 -19.09 -15.59
CA GLY A 108 31.09 -18.61 -16.94
C GLY A 108 29.66 -18.87 -17.44
N ARG A 109 28.77 -19.39 -16.59
CA ARG A 109 27.36 -19.63 -16.98
C ARG A 109 26.49 -18.41 -16.73
N GLU A 110 25.55 -18.16 -17.63
CA GLU A 110 24.49 -17.19 -17.39
C GLU A 110 23.60 -17.60 -16.21
N THR A 111 23.21 -16.62 -15.41
CA THR A 111 22.35 -16.79 -14.25
C THR A 111 21.34 -15.64 -14.16
N HIS A 112 20.58 -15.58 -13.06
CA HIS A 112 19.57 -14.56 -12.83
C HIS A 112 19.68 -13.97 -11.43
N LEU A 113 19.09 -12.79 -11.22
CA LEU A 113 19.19 -12.05 -9.96
C LEU A 113 18.83 -12.89 -8.72
N GLY A 114 17.84 -13.79 -8.83
CA GLY A 114 17.49 -14.69 -7.74
C GLY A 114 18.62 -15.60 -7.24
N GLN A 115 19.57 -16.01 -8.10
CA GLN A 115 20.75 -16.78 -7.66
C GLN A 115 21.77 -15.89 -6.95
N VAL A 116 21.91 -14.63 -7.38
CA VAL A 116 22.73 -13.63 -6.68
C VAL A 116 22.21 -13.45 -5.25
N ILE A 117 20.89 -13.24 -5.11
CA ILE A 117 20.25 -13.09 -3.80
C ILE A 117 20.36 -14.36 -2.95
N ALA A 118 20.21 -15.55 -3.57
CA ALA A 118 20.41 -16.82 -2.86
C ALA A 118 21.85 -16.98 -2.33
N GLY A 119 22.84 -16.62 -3.15
CA GLY A 119 24.26 -16.62 -2.77
C GLY A 119 24.55 -15.65 -1.62
N PHE A 120 24.04 -14.43 -1.69
CA PHE A 120 24.12 -13.44 -0.62
C PHE A 120 23.54 -13.98 0.69
N LYS A 121 22.30 -14.49 0.67
CA LYS A 121 21.64 -15.07 1.86
C LYS A 121 22.42 -16.24 2.45
N LYS A 122 23.03 -17.07 1.60
CA LYS A 122 23.90 -18.18 2.02
C LYS A 122 25.15 -17.67 2.74
N GLY A 123 25.80 -16.63 2.21
CA GLY A 123 26.96 -15.97 2.84
C GLY A 123 26.62 -15.44 4.22
N CYS A 124 25.53 -14.67 4.33
CA CYS A 124 25.03 -14.14 5.60
C CYS A 124 24.69 -15.24 6.61
N ASN A 125 24.00 -16.32 6.19
CA ASN A 125 23.66 -17.43 7.10
C ASN A 125 24.90 -18.11 7.68
N ARG A 126 25.93 -18.35 6.84
CA ARG A 126 27.19 -18.94 7.30
C ARG A 126 27.82 -18.09 8.41
N ARG A 127 27.99 -16.79 8.16
CA ARG A 127 28.56 -15.83 9.14
C ARG A 127 27.69 -15.68 10.38
N TYR A 128 26.37 -15.66 10.21
CA TYR A 128 25.41 -15.60 11.30
C TYR A 128 25.58 -16.80 12.25
N TRP A 129 25.72 -18.01 11.71
CA TRP A 129 25.96 -19.21 12.53
C TRP A 129 27.33 -19.19 13.23
N GLU A 130 28.37 -18.68 12.57
CA GLU A 130 29.69 -18.47 13.18
C GLU A 130 29.61 -17.51 14.38
N LEU A 131 28.90 -16.39 14.24
CA LEU A 131 28.77 -15.36 15.27
C LEU A 131 27.91 -15.78 16.47
N THR A 132 26.87 -16.58 16.23
CA THR A 132 25.89 -16.92 17.26
C THR A 132 26.14 -18.27 17.92
N GLY A 133 27.11 -19.05 17.44
CA GLY A 133 27.38 -20.39 17.94
C GLY A 133 26.22 -21.37 17.76
N GLN A 134 25.30 -21.10 16.83
CA GLN A 134 24.10 -21.90 16.61
C GLN A 134 24.48 -23.37 16.29
N PRO A 135 24.13 -24.34 17.15
CA PRO A 135 24.41 -25.75 16.90
C PRO A 135 23.60 -26.23 15.69
N ALA A 136 24.10 -27.25 14.99
CA ALA A 136 23.26 -27.99 14.05
C ALA A 136 22.10 -28.62 14.83
N GLN A 137 20.85 -28.26 14.55
CA GLN A 137 19.72 -28.98 15.13
C GLN A 137 19.66 -30.36 14.47
N THR A 138 19.75 -31.40 15.30
CA THR A 138 19.27 -32.72 14.93
C THR A 138 17.77 -32.61 14.76
N TRP A 139 17.29 -32.76 13.52
CA TRP A 139 15.86 -32.88 13.26
C TRP A 139 15.33 -34.13 13.98
N GLN A 140 14.72 -33.95 15.15
CA GLN A 140 13.78 -34.89 15.76
C GLN A 140 12.37 -34.35 15.56
N GLY A 141 11.95 -34.24 14.31
CA GLY A 141 10.56 -34.06 13.93
C GLY A 141 10.20 -35.23 13.04
N GLU A 142 9.10 -35.92 13.34
CA GLU A 142 8.55 -36.94 12.46
C GLU A 142 8.51 -36.43 11.01
N PRO A 143 8.75 -37.33 10.02
CA PRO A 143 8.61 -36.95 8.63
C PRO A 143 7.25 -36.28 8.44
N ALA A 144 7.24 -35.18 7.69
CA ALA A 144 5.99 -34.55 7.26
C ALA A 144 5.02 -35.66 6.81
N PRO A 145 3.78 -35.71 7.33
CA PRO A 145 2.89 -36.82 7.03
C PRO A 145 2.82 -36.96 5.53
N ALA A 146 3.16 -38.16 5.04
CA ALA A 146 2.92 -38.52 3.65
C ALA A 146 1.48 -38.13 3.36
N CYS A 147 1.30 -37.29 2.33
CA CYS A 147 -0.02 -36.87 1.89
C CYS A 147 -0.80 -38.14 1.57
N LYS A 148 -1.64 -38.59 2.51
CA LYS A 148 -2.57 -39.68 2.24
C LYS A 148 -3.46 -39.18 1.12
N PRO A 149 -3.61 -39.91 -0.01
CA PRO A 149 -4.62 -39.56 -0.98
C PRO A 149 -5.97 -39.56 -0.26
N SER A 150 -6.64 -38.41 -0.28
CA SER A 150 -8.01 -38.29 0.24
C SER A 150 -8.92 -39.28 -0.50
N PRO A 151 -9.90 -39.90 0.17
CA PRO A 151 -10.79 -40.88 -0.45
C PRO A 151 -11.66 -40.23 -1.54
N PRO A 152 -12.07 -41.00 -2.57
CA PRO A 152 -12.89 -40.49 -3.66
C PRO A 152 -14.28 -40.14 -3.13
N THR A 153 -14.67 -38.86 -3.17
CA THR A 153 -16.08 -38.49 -2.97
C THR A 153 -16.83 -38.73 -4.27
N LEU A 154 -17.87 -39.55 -4.13
CA LEU A 154 -18.74 -40.11 -5.15
C LEU A 154 -19.27 -39.09 -6.18
N LEU A 155 -19.15 -39.50 -7.44
CA LEU A 155 -19.90 -39.01 -8.58
C LEU A 155 -21.40 -39.20 -8.35
N ALA A 156 -22.18 -38.13 -8.39
CA ALA A 156 -23.60 -38.19 -8.73
C ALA A 156 -23.75 -37.97 -10.24
N VAL A 157 -24.21 -39.02 -10.90
CA VAL A 157 -24.53 -39.16 -12.32
C VAL A 157 -25.73 -38.29 -12.68
N HIS A 158 -25.75 -37.70 -13.88
CA HIS A 158 -26.93 -37.61 -14.76
C HIS A 158 -26.51 -37.24 -16.20
N PRO A 159 -27.32 -37.58 -17.24
CA PRO A 159 -26.84 -38.36 -18.38
C PRO A 159 -26.51 -37.55 -19.64
N GLN A 160 -25.78 -38.22 -20.54
CA GLN A 160 -25.44 -37.82 -21.89
C GLN A 160 -26.66 -37.62 -22.80
N GLU A 161 -26.60 -36.59 -23.65
CA GLU A 161 -26.98 -36.68 -25.07
C GLU A 161 -26.01 -35.83 -25.92
N SER A 162 -25.79 -36.28 -27.16
CA SER A 162 -24.87 -35.77 -28.19
C SER A 162 -25.56 -35.98 -29.56
N PRO A 163 -25.02 -35.56 -30.72
CA PRO A 163 -24.14 -34.43 -31.08
C PRO A 163 -24.65 -33.64 -32.32
N THR A 164 -24.12 -32.45 -32.61
CA THR A 164 -23.82 -32.03 -34.01
C THR A 164 -22.87 -30.82 -34.10
N SER A 165 -21.76 -31.05 -34.83
CA SER A 165 -20.90 -30.19 -35.66
C SER A 165 -21.28 -28.70 -35.91
N LEU A 166 -20.39 -27.71 -36.14
CA LEU A 166 -18.94 -27.62 -36.40
C LEU A 166 -18.48 -26.16 -36.16
N SER A 167 -17.31 -26.03 -35.52
CA SER A 167 -16.25 -25.01 -35.70
C SER A 167 -16.52 -23.49 -35.57
N ALA A 168 -15.98 -22.86 -34.52
CA ALA A 168 -14.64 -22.21 -34.56
C ALA A 168 -14.34 -21.36 -33.31
N VAL A 169 -13.29 -21.77 -32.60
CA VAL A 169 -12.32 -20.99 -31.79
C VAL A 169 -12.87 -20.06 -30.71
N SER A 170 -12.99 -20.65 -29.52
CA SER A 170 -12.97 -20.04 -28.19
C SER A 170 -13.04 -21.21 -27.20
N PRO A 171 -12.97 -21.02 -25.87
CA PRO A 171 -12.34 -19.98 -25.06
C PRO A 171 -11.68 -20.62 -23.81
N SER A 172 -11.23 -19.82 -22.84
CA SER A 172 -11.44 -19.99 -21.37
C SER A 172 -10.27 -19.37 -20.59
N SER A 173 -10.46 -18.32 -19.78
CA SER A 173 -11.24 -18.19 -18.55
C SER A 173 -10.76 -19.09 -17.40
N LEU A 174 -9.86 -18.50 -16.59
CA LEU A 174 -9.64 -18.64 -15.13
C LEU A 174 -9.23 -20.06 -14.62
N PRO A 175 -8.30 -20.17 -13.63
CA PRO A 175 -8.73 -19.93 -12.26
C PRO A 175 -7.71 -19.30 -11.28
N THR A 176 -8.32 -18.77 -10.24
CA THR A 176 -7.83 -18.38 -8.92
C THR A 176 -7.27 -19.58 -8.12
N VAL A 177 -6.35 -19.29 -7.18
CA VAL A 177 -5.71 -20.18 -6.19
C VAL A 177 -4.67 -21.18 -6.74
N HIS A 178 -3.38 -20.96 -6.40
CA HIS A 178 -2.56 -21.90 -5.63
C HIS A 178 -1.16 -21.33 -5.32
N PRO A 179 -0.58 -21.64 -4.15
CA PRO A 179 0.79 -21.29 -3.79
C PRO A 179 1.74 -22.21 -4.56
N GLN A 180 2.48 -21.67 -5.51
CA GLN A 180 3.61 -22.37 -6.12
C GLN A 180 4.86 -21.53 -5.99
N SER A 181 5.47 -21.66 -4.80
CA SER A 181 6.91 -21.55 -4.68
C SER A 181 7.51 -22.59 -5.61
N THR A 182 8.02 -22.16 -6.77
CA THR A 182 9.02 -22.97 -7.45
C THR A 182 10.19 -23.03 -6.48
N LYS A 183 10.38 -24.23 -5.89
CA LYS A 183 11.49 -24.56 -5.01
C LYS A 183 12.78 -24.12 -5.71
N VAL A 184 13.28 -22.95 -5.33
CA VAL A 184 14.71 -22.68 -5.43
C VAL A 184 15.31 -23.57 -4.34
N PRO A 185 16.26 -24.47 -4.65
CA PRO A 185 16.80 -25.37 -3.66
C PRO A 185 17.60 -24.56 -2.65
N SER A 186 16.96 -24.13 -1.57
CA SER A 186 17.61 -23.45 -0.46
C SER A 186 17.92 -24.48 0.62
N SER A 187 19.21 -24.80 0.75
CA SER A 187 19.88 -25.05 2.05
C SER A 187 19.17 -25.95 3.07
N GLY A 188 18.58 -27.07 2.63
CA GLY A 188 17.98 -28.06 3.53
C GLY A 188 18.98 -29.01 4.22
N THR A 189 20.28 -28.70 4.21
CA THR A 189 21.32 -29.72 4.54
C THR A 189 22.03 -29.50 5.87
N THR A 190 21.91 -28.35 6.53
CA THR A 190 22.71 -28.06 7.74
C THR A 190 21.96 -28.24 9.06
N GLY A 191 20.62 -28.37 9.04
CA GLY A 191 19.81 -28.41 10.26
C GLY A 191 19.89 -27.14 11.12
N ARG A 192 20.43 -26.02 10.60
CA ARG A 192 20.60 -24.77 11.37
C ARG A 192 19.53 -23.74 10.96
N PRO A 193 18.99 -22.96 11.91
CA PRO A 193 17.94 -21.98 11.60
C PRO A 193 18.49 -20.84 10.72
N PRO A 194 17.79 -20.46 9.64
CA PRO A 194 18.25 -19.38 8.76
C PRO A 194 17.95 -17.99 9.38
N LEU A 195 18.76 -16.99 9.02
CA LEU A 195 18.55 -15.60 9.41
C LEU A 195 17.36 -14.97 8.65
N PHE A 196 17.20 -15.29 7.36
CA PHE A 196 16.21 -14.66 6.49
C PHE A 196 15.05 -15.60 6.13
N ASP A 197 13.88 -15.01 5.87
CA ASP A 197 12.74 -15.69 5.23
C ASP A 197 13.19 -16.36 3.92
N TYR A 198 12.58 -17.47 3.51
CA TYR A 198 12.98 -18.17 2.27
C TYR A 198 12.81 -17.31 1.00
N GLY A 199 11.75 -16.48 0.95
CA GLY A 199 11.47 -15.56 -0.15
C GLY A 199 12.19 -14.22 -0.06
N TYR A 200 11.98 -13.38 -1.07
CA TYR A 200 12.28 -11.94 -1.07
C TYR A 200 11.28 -11.24 -2.02
N VAL A 201 11.12 -9.92 -1.87
CA VAL A 201 10.24 -9.10 -2.73
C VAL A 201 11.10 -8.26 -3.66
N ASP A 202 10.69 -8.19 -4.93
CA ASP A 202 11.39 -7.46 -5.98
C ASP A 202 10.43 -6.65 -6.88
N VAL A 203 10.88 -5.47 -7.33
CA VAL A 203 10.13 -4.58 -8.24
C VAL A 203 11.01 -4.16 -9.42
N MET A 204 10.49 -4.31 -10.66
CA MET A 204 11.07 -3.96 -11.98
C MET A 204 10.12 -3.07 -12.79
N PRO A 205 10.58 -2.27 -13.78
CA PRO A 205 11.69 -1.33 -13.78
C PRO A 205 11.18 0.10 -13.49
N LEU A 206 12.07 0.92 -12.92
CA LEU A 206 11.81 2.30 -12.56
C LEU A 206 12.01 3.19 -13.80
N LYS A 207 10.98 3.92 -14.22
CA LYS A 207 11.16 5.02 -15.20
C LYS A 207 12.15 6.04 -14.62
N GLU A 208 12.83 6.79 -15.48
CA GLU A 208 13.61 7.96 -15.07
C GLU A 208 12.71 8.89 -14.22
N GLY A 209 13.15 9.19 -12.99
CA GLY A 209 12.35 9.87 -11.95
C GLY A 209 11.68 8.97 -10.89
N GLN A 210 11.38 7.70 -11.19
CA GLN A 210 10.92 6.74 -10.17
C GLN A 210 12.07 6.22 -9.31
N LEU A 211 13.31 6.23 -9.83
CA LEU A 211 14.49 5.82 -9.08
C LEU A 211 14.75 6.71 -7.87
N GLU A 212 14.68 8.03 -8.05
CA GLU A 212 14.93 8.96 -6.95
C GLU A 212 13.85 8.84 -5.86
N GLN A 213 12.58 8.61 -6.24
CA GLN A 213 11.51 8.32 -5.28
C GLN A 213 11.78 7.05 -4.45
N GLN A 214 12.39 6.02 -5.04
CA GLN A 214 12.75 4.80 -4.31
C GLN A 214 13.96 5.00 -3.41
N ARG A 215 14.93 5.80 -3.84
CA ARG A 215 16.07 6.21 -2.99
C ARG A 215 15.59 6.98 -1.78
N GLU A 216 14.71 7.95 -2.01
CA GLU A 216 14.05 8.71 -0.95
C GLU A 216 13.25 7.79 -0.02
N TYR A 217 12.51 6.83 -0.57
CA TYR A 217 11.82 5.81 0.23
C TYR A 217 12.78 5.05 1.14
N ILE A 218 13.88 4.51 0.59
CA ILE A 218 14.90 3.78 1.36
C ILE A 218 15.47 4.66 2.48
N ARG A 219 15.85 5.91 2.18
CA ARG A 219 16.40 6.85 3.15
C ARG A 219 15.42 7.17 4.28
N ASN A 220 14.13 7.30 3.98
CA ASN A 220 13.11 7.67 4.95
C ASN A 220 12.53 6.50 5.77
N ASN A 221 12.87 5.24 5.45
CA ASN A 221 12.33 4.07 6.15
C ASN A 221 12.52 4.11 7.68
N PRO A 222 13.70 4.48 8.24
CA PRO A 222 13.88 4.61 9.68
C PRO A 222 12.93 5.64 10.30
N ARG A 223 12.78 6.80 9.65
CA ARG A 223 11.87 7.88 10.08
C ARG A 223 10.43 7.39 10.12
N TYR A 224 9.90 6.82 9.02
CA TYR A 224 8.53 6.32 8.98
C TYR A 224 8.26 5.21 10.00
N ARG A 225 9.23 4.33 10.23
CA ARG A 225 9.11 3.26 11.23
C ARG A 225 9.00 3.85 12.64
N LEU A 226 9.78 4.88 12.94
CA LEU A 226 9.72 5.59 14.22
C LEU A 226 8.41 6.37 14.37
N MET A 227 7.95 7.06 13.32
CA MET A 227 6.66 7.78 13.31
C MET A 227 5.49 6.85 13.64
N ARG A 228 5.43 5.69 12.98
CA ARG A 228 4.39 4.68 13.24
C ARG A 228 4.48 4.10 14.64
N LYS A 229 5.70 3.89 15.16
CA LYS A 229 5.92 3.41 16.53
C LYS A 229 5.47 4.44 17.57
N ASN A 230 5.71 5.72 17.33
CA ASN A 230 5.33 6.82 18.23
C ASN A 230 3.84 7.17 18.14
N ASN A 231 3.18 6.83 17.03
CA ASN A 231 1.77 7.16 16.77
C ASN A 231 0.91 5.90 16.49
N PRO A 232 0.88 4.89 17.39
CA PRO A 232 0.24 3.61 17.12
C PRO A 232 -1.28 3.68 17.09
N LYS A 233 -1.89 4.78 17.57
CA LYS A 233 -3.34 4.96 17.63
C LYS A 233 -3.93 5.33 16.27
N TRP A 234 -3.30 6.25 15.52
CA TRP A 234 -3.91 6.82 14.32
C TRP A 234 -3.16 6.59 13.00
N LEU A 235 -1.91 6.10 13.00
CA LEU A 235 -1.24 5.65 11.77
C LEU A 235 -1.58 4.20 11.39
N LYS A 236 -2.84 3.82 11.64
CA LYS A 236 -3.48 2.56 11.25
C LYS A 236 -4.96 2.82 10.94
N PRO A 237 -5.62 1.99 10.10
CA PRO A 237 -7.05 2.10 9.88
C PRO A 237 -7.83 1.96 11.20
N GLN A 238 -8.70 2.92 11.46
CA GLN A 238 -9.61 2.98 12.61
C GLN A 238 -11.03 2.69 12.12
N ARG A 239 -11.56 1.53 12.50
CA ARG A 239 -12.88 1.07 12.04
C ARG A 239 -14.01 1.80 12.75
N ALA A 240 -15.07 2.15 12.03
CA ALA A 240 -16.27 2.81 12.56
C ALA A 240 -15.96 4.05 13.42
N SER A 241 -14.91 4.79 13.07
CA SER A 241 -14.33 5.85 13.92
C SER A 241 -14.92 7.23 13.68
N VAL A 242 -15.65 7.41 12.59
CA VAL A 242 -16.31 8.67 12.25
C VAL A 242 -17.80 8.39 12.05
N ARG A 243 -18.63 9.00 12.90
CA ARG A 243 -20.09 8.93 12.75
C ARG A 243 -20.58 10.08 11.88
N THR A 244 -21.43 9.76 10.91
CA THR A 244 -22.19 10.77 10.18
C THR A 244 -23.59 10.87 10.76
N ALA A 245 -24.32 11.95 10.44
CA ALA A 245 -25.74 12.05 10.72
C ALA A 245 -26.61 11.59 9.52
N LEU A 246 -25.99 10.99 8.50
CA LEU A 246 -26.66 10.61 7.25
C LEU A 246 -27.26 9.21 7.36
N THR A 247 -28.58 9.12 7.33
CA THR A 247 -29.29 7.84 7.30
C THR A 247 -29.35 7.27 5.87
N LEU A 248 -29.53 5.95 5.75
CA LEU A 248 -29.70 5.32 4.44
C LEU A 248 -30.91 5.88 3.66
N PRO A 249 -32.11 6.08 4.27
CA PRO A 249 -33.23 6.71 3.55
C PRO A 249 -32.93 8.14 3.07
N ALA A 250 -32.21 8.93 3.88
CA ALA A 250 -31.83 10.30 3.50
C ALA A 250 -30.86 10.30 2.31
N LEU A 251 -29.86 9.40 2.31
CA LEU A 251 -28.97 9.23 1.17
C LEU A 251 -29.73 8.77 -0.07
N MET A 252 -30.64 7.79 0.05
CA MET A 252 -31.45 7.29 -1.06
C MET A 252 -32.26 8.43 -1.69
N GLY A 253 -32.97 9.23 -0.89
CA GLY A 253 -33.75 10.36 -1.39
C GLY A 253 -32.88 11.47 -2.02
N TYR A 254 -31.67 11.68 -1.51
CA TYR A 254 -30.70 12.56 -2.15
C TYR A 254 -30.26 12.05 -3.52
N LEU A 255 -29.89 10.77 -3.63
CA LEU A 255 -29.44 10.17 -4.90
C LEU A 255 -30.56 10.13 -5.95
N GLN A 256 -31.81 9.85 -5.54
CA GLN A 256 -32.97 9.89 -6.45
C GLN A 256 -33.20 11.28 -7.07
N ARG A 257 -32.88 12.35 -6.34
CA ARG A 257 -33.01 13.72 -6.83
C ARG A 257 -31.82 14.16 -7.69
N GLU A 258 -30.62 13.70 -7.35
CA GLU A 258 -29.36 14.22 -7.91
C GLU A 258 -28.79 13.39 -9.05
N CYS A 259 -29.26 12.16 -9.24
CA CYS A 259 -28.82 11.23 -10.28
C CYS A 259 -29.94 10.99 -11.29
N SER A 260 -29.59 10.77 -12.56
CA SER A 260 -30.56 10.30 -13.54
C SER A 260 -30.96 8.83 -13.28
N PRO A 261 -32.10 8.35 -13.82
CA PRO A 261 -32.52 6.93 -13.66
C PRO A 261 -31.50 5.90 -14.18
N TYR A 262 -30.66 6.29 -15.15
CA TYR A 262 -29.57 5.46 -15.66
C TYR A 262 -28.37 5.40 -14.71
N GLN A 263 -28.17 6.46 -13.91
CA GLN A 263 -27.07 6.55 -12.94
C GLN A 263 -27.45 5.95 -11.59
N PHE A 264 -28.74 5.92 -11.26
CA PHE A 264 -29.22 5.42 -9.99
C PHE A 264 -30.61 4.77 -10.13
N ASN A 265 -30.70 3.50 -9.76
CA ASN A 265 -31.91 2.69 -9.77
C ASN A 265 -31.89 1.69 -8.59
N ALA A 266 -32.93 0.87 -8.46
CA ALA A 266 -33.09 -0.07 -7.35
C ALA A 266 -31.92 -1.06 -7.22
N ASP A 267 -31.38 -1.56 -8.33
CA ASP A 267 -30.26 -2.50 -8.30
C ASP A 267 -28.95 -1.80 -7.93
N THR A 268 -28.72 -0.61 -8.48
CA THR A 268 -27.58 0.24 -8.09
C THR A 268 -27.61 0.55 -6.60
N TRP A 269 -28.79 0.82 -6.04
CA TRP A 269 -28.97 1.06 -4.61
C TRP A 269 -28.61 -0.16 -3.76
N LYS A 270 -29.07 -1.36 -4.16
CA LYS A 270 -28.72 -2.61 -3.47
C LYS A 270 -27.20 -2.82 -3.43
N GLU A 271 -26.50 -2.60 -4.53
CA GLU A 271 -25.04 -2.75 -4.59
C GLU A 271 -24.29 -1.69 -3.77
N LEU A 272 -24.74 -0.43 -3.81
CA LEU A 272 -24.21 0.64 -2.97
C LEU A 272 -24.37 0.31 -1.48
N GLN A 273 -25.57 -0.12 -1.07
CA GLN A 273 -25.88 -0.42 0.32
C GLN A 273 -25.03 -1.57 0.88
N LYS A 274 -24.74 -2.60 0.09
CA LYS A 274 -23.83 -3.70 0.49
C LYS A 274 -22.43 -3.20 0.83
N ARG A 275 -21.97 -2.16 0.14
CA ARG A 275 -20.63 -1.59 0.33
C ARG A 275 -20.57 -0.52 1.41
N LEU A 276 -21.66 0.17 1.72
CA LEU A 276 -21.66 1.20 2.76
C LEU A 276 -21.41 0.58 4.15
N LEU A 277 -20.66 1.31 4.96
CA LEU A 277 -20.50 1.05 6.38
C LEU A 277 -21.66 1.70 7.14
N THR A 278 -22.36 0.92 7.95
CA THR A 278 -23.51 1.40 8.74
C THR A 278 -23.46 0.82 10.14
N ASP A 279 -23.97 1.54 11.13
CA ASP A 279 -24.18 1.05 12.50
C ASP A 279 -25.63 0.64 12.77
N GLY A 280 -26.43 0.50 11.71
CA GLY A 280 -27.88 0.23 11.77
C GLY A 280 -28.74 1.49 11.85
N THR A 281 -28.19 2.64 12.27
CA THR A 281 -28.94 3.92 12.35
C THR A 281 -28.48 4.89 11.27
N ALA A 282 -27.17 5.05 11.11
CA ALA A 282 -26.57 5.97 10.17
C ALA A 282 -25.41 5.33 9.40
N ILE A 283 -25.00 6.01 8.35
CA ILE A 283 -23.73 5.72 7.68
C ILE A 283 -22.60 6.13 8.62
N ILE A 284 -21.64 5.25 8.76
CA ILE A 284 -20.41 5.47 9.53
C ILE A 284 -19.22 5.39 8.58
N CYS A 285 -18.06 5.86 9.01
CA CYS A 285 -16.86 5.81 8.21
C CYS A 285 -15.69 5.25 9.01
N ASP A 286 -14.82 4.57 8.29
CA ASP A 286 -13.48 4.25 8.76
C ASP A 286 -12.57 5.46 8.53
N SER A 287 -11.50 5.58 9.31
CA SER A 287 -10.51 6.65 9.12
C SER A 287 -9.05 6.18 9.26
N TYR A 288 -8.13 6.99 8.75
CA TYR A 288 -6.68 6.85 8.91
C TYR A 288 -6.08 8.25 9.10
N GLY A 289 -5.31 8.46 10.18
CA GLY A 289 -4.89 9.79 10.63
C GLY A 289 -5.61 10.23 11.91
N ASN A 290 -5.21 11.38 12.45
CA ASN A 290 -5.72 11.88 13.73
C ASN A 290 -7.14 12.45 13.59
N THR A 291 -8.12 11.84 14.27
CA THR A 291 -9.54 12.25 14.21
C THR A 291 -9.82 13.56 14.94
N GLN A 292 -8.89 14.11 15.72
CA GLN A 292 -9.03 15.43 16.34
C GLN A 292 -9.26 16.56 15.32
N LEU A 293 -8.85 16.38 14.06
CA LEU A 293 -9.18 17.31 12.98
C LEU A 293 -10.68 17.51 12.80
N LEU A 294 -11.51 16.54 13.19
CA LEU A 294 -12.97 16.62 13.11
C LEU A 294 -13.61 17.52 14.18
N ASN A 295 -12.84 17.94 15.19
CA ASN A 295 -13.33 18.81 16.26
C ASN A 295 -13.28 20.31 15.90
N GLY A 296 -12.64 20.67 14.78
CA GLY A 296 -12.53 22.04 14.31
C GLY A 296 -13.74 22.52 13.50
N THR A 297 -13.64 23.73 12.96
CA THR A 297 -14.61 24.24 11.98
C THR A 297 -14.41 23.53 10.66
N LEU A 298 -15.34 22.63 10.31
CA LEU A 298 -15.27 21.83 9.09
C LEU A 298 -16.02 22.52 7.94
N LEU A 299 -15.36 22.70 6.81
CA LEU A 299 -15.98 23.32 5.63
C LEU A 299 -15.91 22.39 4.41
N PRO A 300 -17.06 22.10 3.77
CA PRO A 300 -17.09 21.22 2.61
C PRO A 300 -16.52 21.91 1.37
N VAL A 301 -15.70 21.20 0.60
CA VAL A 301 -15.20 21.62 -0.71
C VAL A 301 -15.75 20.66 -1.77
N VAL A 302 -16.78 21.11 -2.48
CA VAL A 302 -17.45 20.39 -3.57
C VAL A 302 -17.59 21.33 -4.76
N CYS A 303 -17.01 20.99 -5.91
CA CYS A 303 -17.04 21.84 -7.09
C CYS A 303 -18.06 21.32 -8.11
N HIS A 304 -19.12 22.09 -8.36
CA HIS A 304 -20.11 21.76 -9.40
C HIS A 304 -19.75 22.43 -10.72
N ARG A 305 -20.12 21.78 -11.83
CA ARG A 305 -19.86 22.29 -13.19
C ARG A 305 -20.57 23.64 -13.45
N LYS A 306 -21.76 23.83 -12.88
CA LYS A 306 -22.55 25.07 -13.01
C LYS A 306 -21.84 26.29 -12.39
N ASP A 307 -20.95 26.07 -11.43
CA ASP A 307 -20.28 27.13 -10.68
C ASP A 307 -18.86 27.41 -11.21
N ALA A 308 -18.51 26.86 -12.39
CA ALA A 308 -17.16 26.96 -12.95
C ALA A 308 -16.70 28.41 -13.17
N SER A 309 -17.63 29.33 -13.48
CA SER A 309 -17.33 30.77 -13.62
C SER A 309 -16.91 31.44 -12.31
N GLN A 310 -17.29 30.87 -11.16
CA GLN A 310 -16.99 31.39 -9.83
C GLN A 310 -15.86 30.61 -9.13
N PHE A 311 -15.15 29.75 -9.85
CA PHE A 311 -14.14 28.86 -9.27
C PHE A 311 -13.06 29.63 -8.49
N GLU A 312 -12.54 30.73 -9.02
CA GLU A 312 -11.51 31.52 -8.33
C GLU A 312 -12.02 32.14 -7.02
N VAL A 313 -13.29 32.58 -6.99
CA VAL A 313 -13.93 33.08 -5.76
C VAL A 313 -14.09 31.96 -4.74
N HIS A 314 -14.56 30.80 -5.17
CA HIS A 314 -14.69 29.61 -4.32
C HIS A 314 -13.33 29.20 -3.74
N LYS A 315 -12.29 29.09 -4.59
CA LYS A 315 -10.92 28.75 -4.18
C LYS A 315 -10.38 29.76 -3.16
N ALA A 316 -10.51 31.07 -3.43
CA ALA A 316 -10.06 32.11 -2.52
C ALA A 316 -10.74 32.02 -1.15
N ARG A 317 -12.05 31.76 -1.11
CA ARG A 317 -12.80 31.58 0.15
C ARG A 317 -12.39 30.34 0.93
N CYS A 318 -12.20 29.20 0.26
CA CYS A 318 -11.69 28.00 0.90
C CYS A 318 -10.33 28.25 1.55
N LEU A 319 -9.40 28.88 0.82
CA LEU A 319 -8.05 29.12 1.33
C LEU A 319 -8.04 30.17 2.45
N SER A 320 -8.85 31.23 2.35
CA SER A 320 -9.00 32.23 3.43
C SER A 320 -9.59 31.62 4.69
N ALA A 321 -10.58 30.72 4.57
CA ALA A 321 -11.15 30.03 5.71
C ALA A 321 -10.14 29.06 6.34
N ALA A 322 -9.38 28.33 5.52
CA ALA A 322 -8.31 27.46 5.99
C ALA A 322 -7.20 28.23 6.72
N ALA A 323 -6.80 29.39 6.20
CA ALA A 323 -5.87 30.31 6.86
C ALA A 323 -6.41 30.81 8.21
N SER A 324 -7.73 30.90 8.36
CA SER A 324 -8.42 31.25 9.62
C SER A 324 -8.64 30.06 10.57
N GLY A 325 -8.09 28.89 10.25
CA GLY A 325 -8.15 27.70 11.10
C GLY A 325 -9.25 26.69 10.76
N ALA A 326 -10.02 26.90 9.69
CA ALA A 326 -10.97 25.90 9.22
C ALA A 326 -10.27 24.67 8.62
N VAL A 327 -10.89 23.50 8.74
CA VAL A 327 -10.44 22.25 8.12
C VAL A 327 -11.29 21.99 6.88
N LEU A 328 -10.63 21.91 5.72
CA LEU A 328 -11.32 21.66 4.45
C LEU A 328 -11.61 20.17 4.27
N VAL A 329 -12.85 19.83 3.92
CA VAL A 329 -13.30 18.43 3.75
C VAL A 329 -13.74 18.21 2.31
N SER A 330 -13.17 17.22 1.62
CA SER A 330 -13.49 16.98 0.20
C SER A 330 -13.37 15.53 -0.20
N ALA A 331 -14.17 15.10 -1.18
CA ALA A 331 -14.02 13.81 -1.85
C ALA A 331 -13.01 13.87 -3.02
N ARG A 332 -12.47 15.06 -3.34
CA ARG A 332 -11.44 15.27 -4.37
C ARG A 332 -11.83 14.72 -5.76
N ILE A 333 -13.11 14.75 -6.09
CA ILE A 333 -13.68 14.15 -7.31
C ILE A 333 -13.37 15.06 -8.50
N ALA A 334 -13.80 16.31 -8.42
CA ALA A 334 -13.62 17.29 -9.48
C ALA A 334 -12.16 17.76 -9.59
N LYS A 335 -11.80 18.35 -10.75
CA LYS A 335 -10.49 19.00 -10.92
C LYS A 335 -10.34 20.18 -9.96
N GLY A 336 -11.41 20.99 -9.81
CA GLY A 336 -11.41 22.14 -8.89
C GLY A 336 -11.20 21.76 -7.42
N GLU A 337 -11.88 20.69 -6.96
CA GLU A 337 -11.67 20.16 -5.60
C GLU A 337 -10.21 19.74 -5.36
N ARG A 338 -9.62 19.03 -6.33
CA ARG A 338 -8.21 18.62 -6.22
C ARG A 338 -7.28 19.81 -6.15
N ASP A 339 -7.49 20.84 -6.97
CA ASP A 339 -6.69 22.05 -6.97
C ASP A 339 -6.77 22.80 -5.63
N ILE A 340 -7.98 23.01 -5.09
CA ILE A 340 -8.17 23.65 -3.78
C ILE A 340 -7.46 22.85 -2.68
N ILE A 341 -7.68 21.54 -2.62
CA ILE A 341 -7.12 20.68 -1.56
C ILE A 341 -5.60 20.56 -1.68
N ASP A 342 -5.05 20.41 -2.88
CA ASP A 342 -3.59 20.38 -3.07
C ASP A 342 -2.96 21.71 -2.71
N THR A 343 -3.59 22.84 -3.06
CA THR A 343 -3.14 24.18 -2.66
C THR A 343 -3.13 24.32 -1.13
N ALA A 344 -4.21 23.91 -0.46
CA ALA A 344 -4.30 23.97 1.00
C ALA A 344 -3.23 23.09 1.68
N ILE A 345 -3.01 21.87 1.19
CA ILE A 345 -1.94 20.98 1.68
C ILE A 345 -0.57 21.63 1.50
N ASN A 346 -0.31 22.22 0.32
CA ASN A 346 0.99 22.87 0.04
C ASN A 346 1.22 24.11 0.92
N GLN A 347 0.15 24.80 1.35
CA GLN A 347 0.20 25.90 2.32
C GLN A 347 0.24 25.41 3.78
N GLY A 348 0.25 24.10 4.02
CA GLY A 348 0.33 23.51 5.35
C GLY A 348 -0.98 23.55 6.13
N TYR A 349 -2.12 23.76 5.48
CA TYR A 349 -3.43 23.73 6.12
C TYR A 349 -3.96 22.31 6.28
N PRO A 350 -4.66 22.00 7.38
CA PRO A 350 -5.22 20.68 7.61
C PRO A 350 -6.41 20.39 6.68
N VAL A 351 -6.49 19.16 6.17
CA VAL A 351 -7.58 18.72 5.30
C VAL A 351 -8.11 17.33 5.70
N VAL A 352 -9.37 17.06 5.37
CA VAL A 352 -10.00 15.74 5.45
C VAL A 352 -10.37 15.30 4.03
N THR A 353 -9.95 14.11 3.64
CA THR A 353 -10.27 13.54 2.32
C THR A 353 -11.19 12.33 2.45
N ILE A 354 -12.29 12.31 1.70
CA ILE A 354 -13.18 11.14 1.59
C ILE A 354 -12.75 10.28 0.39
N GLU A 355 -12.38 9.02 0.63
CA GLU A 355 -11.91 8.09 -0.41
C GLU A 355 -13.04 7.21 -0.96
N ASP A 356 -12.84 6.73 -2.19
CA ASP A 356 -13.78 5.94 -2.98
C ASP A 356 -13.74 4.42 -2.71
N ASN A 357 -12.90 4.00 -1.77
CA ASN A 357 -12.80 2.61 -1.37
C ASN A 357 -12.46 2.48 0.11
N GLY A 358 -12.77 1.32 0.69
CA GLY A 358 -12.46 1.04 2.08
C GLY A 358 -10.98 0.75 2.30
N PHE A 359 -10.57 0.63 3.57
CA PHE A 359 -9.21 0.20 3.88
C PHE A 359 -9.08 -1.33 3.85
N PRO A 360 -8.14 -1.92 3.09
CA PRO A 360 -7.81 -3.34 3.17
C PRO A 360 -7.27 -3.71 4.55
N THR A 361 -7.09 -5.02 4.80
CA THR A 361 -6.50 -5.52 6.06
C THR A 361 -5.13 -4.91 6.34
N ILE A 362 -4.32 -4.73 5.29
CA ILE A 362 -3.01 -4.07 5.36
C ILE A 362 -3.08 -2.83 4.48
N PHE A 363 -3.28 -1.68 5.12
CA PHE A 363 -3.34 -0.39 4.43
C PHE A 363 -2.09 0.44 4.72
N HIS A 364 -1.41 0.83 3.65
CA HIS A 364 -0.25 1.70 3.69
C HIS A 364 -0.44 2.83 2.67
N PRO A 365 -0.75 4.05 3.13
CA PRO A 365 -0.84 5.19 2.22
C PRO A 365 0.54 5.54 1.67
N SER A 366 0.59 6.44 0.68
CA SER A 366 1.87 6.97 0.20
C SER A 366 2.64 7.65 1.33
N GLU A 367 3.95 7.80 1.15
CA GLU A 367 4.85 8.46 2.08
C GLU A 367 4.39 9.86 2.44
N ARG A 368 4.18 10.71 1.41
CA ARG A 368 3.60 12.04 1.57
C ARG A 368 2.32 12.05 2.40
N ARG A 369 1.41 11.08 2.18
CA ARG A 369 0.16 11.00 2.95
C ARG A 369 0.40 10.52 4.38
N THR A 370 1.35 9.61 4.59
CA THR A 370 1.76 9.15 5.93
C THR A 370 2.30 10.34 6.73
N ASP A 371 3.16 11.17 6.13
CA ASP A 371 3.69 12.38 6.76
C ASP A 371 2.59 13.36 7.12
N LEU A 372 1.70 13.68 6.18
CA LEU A 372 0.59 14.59 6.46
C LEU A 372 -0.32 14.07 7.58
N CYS A 373 -0.62 12.77 7.61
CA CYS A 373 -1.42 12.16 8.67
C CYS A 373 -0.72 12.22 10.04
N SER A 374 0.59 12.00 10.06
CA SER A 374 1.37 12.01 11.30
C SER A 374 1.51 13.42 11.89
N ASN A 375 1.57 14.45 11.03
CA ASN A 375 1.73 15.85 11.41
C ASN A 375 0.37 16.56 11.59
N ASN A 376 -0.72 15.80 11.72
CA ASN A 376 -2.07 16.34 11.91
C ASN A 376 -2.50 17.30 10.79
N LYS A 377 -2.08 17.04 9.54
CA LYS A 377 -2.42 17.83 8.34
C LYS A 377 -3.37 17.10 7.38
N LEU A 378 -3.54 15.79 7.54
CA LEU A 378 -4.46 14.99 6.74
C LEU A 378 -5.20 13.97 7.61
N LEU A 379 -6.51 13.89 7.42
CA LEU A 379 -7.32 12.75 7.83
C LEU A 379 -7.95 12.11 6.59
N ILE A 380 -7.74 10.81 6.44
CA ILE A 380 -8.34 10.02 5.36
C ILE A 380 -9.58 9.34 5.94
N VAL A 381 -10.73 9.50 5.30
CA VAL A 381 -12.01 8.93 5.74
C VAL A 381 -12.63 8.15 4.58
N THR A 382 -13.33 7.07 4.86
CA THR A 382 -14.04 6.31 3.84
C THR A 382 -15.34 5.72 4.40
N PRO A 383 -16.49 5.89 3.71
CA PRO A 383 -17.75 5.26 4.09
C PRO A 383 -17.88 3.83 3.56
N TRP A 384 -16.85 3.32 2.86
CA TRP A 384 -16.95 2.07 2.09
C TRP A 384 -16.26 0.90 2.79
N ARG A 385 -16.83 -0.29 2.64
CA ARG A 385 -16.13 -1.56 2.77
C ARG A 385 -15.13 -1.69 1.63
N TYR A 386 -13.94 -2.20 1.96
CA TYR A 386 -12.92 -2.47 0.95
C TYR A 386 -13.43 -3.49 -0.05
N ALA A 387 -13.33 -3.16 -1.33
CA ALA A 387 -13.57 -4.08 -2.43
C ALA A 387 -12.40 -4.01 -3.40
N TYR A 388 -12.02 -5.15 -3.95
CA TYR A 388 -11.08 -5.18 -5.08
C TYR A 388 -11.80 -4.60 -6.30
N ARG A 389 -11.23 -3.56 -6.91
CA ARG A 389 -11.69 -3.00 -8.19
C ARG A 389 -10.67 -3.30 -9.29
N ARG A 390 -11.16 -3.61 -10.49
CA ARG A 390 -10.31 -3.74 -11.67
C ARG A 390 -9.88 -2.36 -12.15
N VAL A 391 -8.74 -2.27 -12.83
CA VAL A 391 -8.16 -1.00 -13.32
C VAL A 391 -9.10 -0.24 -14.26
N ASN A 392 -9.98 -0.95 -14.98
CA ASN A 392 -10.97 -0.37 -15.88
C ASN A 392 -12.31 -0.03 -15.21
N GLU A 393 -12.52 -0.39 -13.94
CA GLU A 393 -13.73 -0.06 -13.21
C GLU A 393 -13.63 1.37 -12.68
N THR A 394 -14.36 2.28 -13.32
CA THR A 394 -14.47 3.67 -12.89
C THR A 394 -15.46 3.80 -11.74
N ILE A 395 -15.18 4.72 -10.82
CA ILE A 395 -16.17 5.14 -9.82
C ILE A 395 -17.46 5.64 -10.51
N THR A 396 -18.60 5.23 -9.98
CA THR A 396 -19.91 5.62 -10.53
C THR A 396 -20.30 7.03 -10.08
N VAL A 397 -21.25 7.64 -10.79
CA VAL A 397 -21.81 8.95 -10.39
C VAL A 397 -22.51 8.86 -9.03
N ALA A 398 -23.22 7.77 -8.75
CA ALA A 398 -23.89 7.57 -7.47
C ALA A 398 -22.90 7.43 -6.31
N GLU A 399 -21.77 6.74 -6.49
CA GLU A 399 -20.69 6.71 -5.50
C GLU A 399 -20.09 8.11 -5.28
N CYS A 400 -19.84 8.87 -6.36
CA CYS A 400 -19.34 10.24 -6.29
C CYS A 400 -20.28 11.15 -5.48
N LYS A 401 -21.57 11.14 -5.83
CA LYS A 401 -22.62 11.90 -5.15
C LYS A 401 -22.79 11.45 -3.70
N THR A 402 -22.63 10.17 -3.40
CA THR A 402 -22.62 9.65 -2.02
C THR A 402 -21.48 10.26 -1.21
N MET A 403 -20.25 10.29 -1.73
CA MET A 403 -19.13 10.91 -1.03
C MET A 403 -19.32 12.41 -0.81
N ASN A 404 -19.89 13.14 -1.78
CA ASN A 404 -20.25 14.56 -1.60
C ASN A 404 -21.30 14.75 -0.49
N CYS A 405 -22.27 13.83 -0.37
CA CYS A 405 -23.25 13.85 0.71
C CYS A 405 -22.58 13.58 2.08
N ILE A 406 -21.63 12.64 2.13
CA ILE A 406 -20.83 12.36 3.33
C ILE A 406 -19.98 13.57 3.75
N VAL A 407 -19.34 14.26 2.79
CA VAL A 407 -18.60 15.50 3.03
C VAL A 407 -19.48 16.53 3.75
N GLN A 408 -20.68 16.80 3.21
CA GLN A 408 -21.62 17.76 3.82
C GLN A 408 -22.15 17.29 5.18
N SER A 409 -22.44 15.99 5.33
CA SER A 409 -22.90 15.42 6.60
C SER A 409 -21.86 15.54 7.71
N ILE A 410 -20.59 15.26 7.40
CA ILE A 410 -19.47 15.42 8.34
C ILE A 410 -19.32 16.90 8.71
N CYS A 411 -19.41 17.81 7.75
CA CYS A 411 -19.26 19.25 8.02
C CYS A 411 -20.48 19.90 8.70
N ARG A 412 -21.64 19.23 8.70
CA ARG A 412 -22.94 19.79 9.13
C ARG A 412 -23.26 21.14 8.47
N THR A 413 -22.73 21.34 7.26
CA THR A 413 -22.78 22.59 6.51
C THR A 413 -23.01 22.26 5.04
N LYS A 414 -23.82 23.08 4.36
CA LYS A 414 -24.07 22.93 2.91
C LYS A 414 -22.84 23.33 2.12
N ASP A 415 -22.66 22.73 0.94
CA ASP A 415 -21.55 23.04 0.03
C ASP A 415 -21.62 24.43 -0.62
N SER A 416 -22.74 25.15 -0.48
CA SER A 416 -22.91 26.54 -0.93
C SER A 416 -22.47 27.62 0.07
N TRP A 417 -21.77 27.26 1.16
CA TRP A 417 -21.32 28.23 2.18
C TRP A 417 -20.38 29.31 1.64
N TRP A 418 -19.65 29.01 0.56
CA TRP A 418 -18.73 29.94 -0.08
C TRP A 418 -19.46 30.91 -1.03
N GLU A 419 -20.74 30.71 -1.33
CA GLU A 419 -21.50 31.64 -2.17
C GLU A 419 -21.72 32.95 -1.41
N ASN A 420 -21.67 34.08 -2.11
CA ASN A 420 -22.08 35.36 -1.55
C ASN A 420 -23.57 35.32 -1.25
N LYS A 421 -23.93 35.14 0.02
CA LYS A 421 -25.21 35.65 0.49
C LYS A 421 -24.97 37.09 0.88
N GLU A 422 -25.23 38.02 -0.04
CA GLU A 422 -25.62 39.37 0.39
C GLU A 422 -26.73 39.15 1.43
N ARG A 423 -26.44 39.53 2.67
CA ARG A 423 -27.40 39.49 3.77
C ARG A 423 -28.09 40.84 3.84
#